data_AF-A0A1I4F227-F1
#
_entry.id   AF-A0A1I4F227-F1
#
_cell.length_a   1.000
_cell.length_b   1.000
_cell.length_c   1.000
_cell.angle_alpha   90.00
_cell.angle_beta   90.00
_cell.angle_gamma   90.00
#
_symmetry.space_group_name_H-M   'P 1'
#
loop_
_entity.id
_entity.type
_entity.pdbx_description
1 polymer ?
#
loop_
_entity_poly.entity_id
_entity_poly.type
_entity_poly.pdbx_seq_one_letter_code
_entity_poly.pdbx_strand_id
1 'polypeptide(L)' 'MQTTTVGLDLAKRIFQIHAVDASGNVVVRKALRRSQVLPFFTKLPPCLIGMEACGIASLGSRADGARP' A
#
# COMPACT_ATOMS: atom_id res chain seq x y z
N MET A 1 11.08 17.21 9.91
CA MET A 1 9.83 17.25 9.12
C MET A 1 9.15 15.90 9.27
N GLN A 2 8.07 15.82 10.04
CA GLN A 2 7.33 14.57 10.26
C GLN A 2 6.45 14.31 9.04
N THR A 3 6.68 13.19 8.34
CA THR A 3 5.73 12.61 7.40
C THR A 3 4.48 12.22 8.19
N THR A 4 3.38 12.91 7.96
CA THR A 4 2.15 12.70 8.74
C THR A 4 1.35 11.53 8.19
N THR A 5 1.26 11.45 6.85
CA THR A 5 0.41 10.47 6.19
C THR A 5 1.11 9.89 4.97
N VAL A 6 1.10 8.56 4.85
CA VAL A 6 1.65 7.82 3.71
C VAL A 6 0.53 7.02 3.04
N GLY A 7 0.20 7.36 1.80
CA GLY A 7 -0.63 6.56 0.92
C GLY A 7 0.17 5.45 0.25
N LEU A 8 -0.34 4.21 0.32
CA LEU A 8 0.22 3.04 -0.34
C LEU A 8 -0.81 2.42 -1.28
N ASP A 9 -0.53 2.46 -2.59
CA ASP A 9 -1.35 1.79 -3.61
C ASP A 9 -0.78 0.42 -3.95
N LEU A 10 -1.66 -0.59 -3.89
CA LEU A 10 -1.33 -2.00 -4.15
C LEU A 10 -1.62 -2.37 -5.61
N ALA A 11 -0.83 -1.86 -6.56
CA ALA A 11 -0.89 -2.35 -7.94
C ALA A 11 -0.23 -3.73 -8.06
N LYS A 12 -0.64 -4.52 -9.08
CA LYS A 12 -0.29 -5.96 -9.25
C LYS A 12 1.20 -6.32 -9.14
N ARG A 13 2.13 -5.38 -9.35
CA ARG A 13 3.58 -5.63 -9.33
C ARG A 13 4.44 -4.53 -8.71
N ILE A 14 3.87 -3.36 -8.44
CA ILE A 14 4.59 -2.17 -7.99
C ILE A 14 3.74 -1.50 -6.92
N PHE A 15 4.38 -1.09 -5.84
CA PHE A 15 3.76 -0.36 -4.75
C PHE A 15 4.05 1.12 -4.97
N GLN A 16 3.02 1.93 -5.21
CA GLN A 16 3.21 3.37 -5.28
C GLN A 16 3.07 3.97 -3.89
N ILE A 17 4.09 4.72 -3.48
CA ILE A 17 4.10 5.46 -2.22
C ILE A 17 3.91 6.93 -2.50
N HIS A 18 3.00 7.53 -1.73
CA HIS A 18 2.75 8.96 -1.70
C HIS A 18 2.71 9.44 -0.25
N ALA A 19 3.74 10.14 0.22
CA ALA A 19 3.80 10.68 1.57
C ALA A 19 3.63 12.19 1.57
N VAL A 20 2.85 12.69 2.52
CA VAL A 20 2.60 14.13 2.73
C VAL A 20 3.02 14.57 4.13
N ASP A 21 3.44 15.82 4.25
CA ASP A 21 3.68 16.48 5.54
C ASP A 21 2.36 16.96 6.18
N ALA A 22 2.47 17.56 7.37
CA ALA A 22 1.32 18.11 8.09
C ALA A 22 0.63 19.29 7.36
N SER A 23 1.33 19.94 6.43
CA SER A 23 0.80 21.01 5.60
C SER A 23 0.18 20.49 4.30
N GLY A 24 0.17 19.17 4.08
CA GLY A 24 -0.34 18.52 2.87
C GLY A 24 0.63 18.53 1.68
N ASN A 25 1.88 18.95 1.88
CA ASN A 25 2.88 18.94 0.81
C ASN A 25 3.42 17.53 0.59
N VAL A 26 3.57 17.15 -0.68
CA VAL A 26 4.16 15.86 -1.05
C VAL A 26 5.64 15.87 -0.74
N VAL A 27 6.06 15.06 0.22
CA VAL A 27 7.46 14.93 0.63
C VAL A 27 8.12 13.68 0.04
N VAL A 28 7.34 12.65 -0.27
CA VAL A 28 7.86 11.46 -0.96
C VAL A 28 6.85 10.98 -1.99
N ARG A 29 7.33 10.72 -3.21
CA ARG A 29 6.56 10.04 -4.24
C ARG A 29 7.46 9.04 -4.94
N LYS A 30 7.23 7.74 -4.71
CA LYS A 30 8.15 6.69 -5.19
C LYS A 30 7.45 5.37 -5.47
N ALA A 31 7.82 4.75 -6.58
CA ALA A 31 7.48 3.38 -6.89
C ALA A 31 8.46 2.42 -6.21
N LEU A 32 7.95 1.48 -5.42
CA LEU A 32 8.70 0.44 -4.75
C LEU A 32 8.32 -0.94 -5.29
N ARG A 33 9.30 -1.84 -5.32
CA ARG A 33 9.05 -3.29 -5.47
C ARG A 33 8.79 -3.91 -4.10
N ARG A 34 8.19 -5.10 -4.06
CA ARG A 34 7.87 -5.82 -2.82
C ARG A 34 9.06 -5.94 -1.85
N SER A 35 10.26 -6.21 -2.38
CA SER A 35 11.50 -6.30 -1.60
C SER A 35 11.98 -4.96 -1.01
N GLN A 36 11.50 -3.83 -1.54
CA GLN A 36 11.89 -2.49 -1.13
C GLN A 36 10.90 -1.86 -0.15
N VAL A 37 9.70 -2.45 0.01
CA VAL A 37 8.66 -1.95 0.92
C VAL A 37 9.17 -1.97 2.37
N LEU A 38 9.59 -3.13 2.88
CA LEU A 38 10.08 -3.25 4.26
C LEU A 38 11.25 -2.30 4.56
N PRO A 39 12.34 -2.32 3.77
CA PRO A 39 13.50 -1.46 4.02
C PRO A 39 13.21 0.05 3.92
N PHE A 40 12.14 0.42 3.21
CA PHE A 40 11.70 1.80 3.12
C PHE A 40 10.96 2.23 4.39
N PHE A 41 9.96 1.46 4.83
CA PHE A 41 9.18 1.78 6.02
C PHE A 41 9.99 1.70 7.31
N THR A 42 11.02 0.85 7.40
CA THR A 42 11.93 0.81 8.56
C THR A 42 12.77 2.07 8.75
N LYS A 43 12.93 2.89 7.70
CA LYS A 43 13.70 4.14 7.75
C LYS A 43 12.82 5.36 8.06
N LEU A 44 11.51 5.20 8.01
CA LEU A 44 10.57 6.27 8.31
C LEU A 44 10.32 6.35 9.82
N PRO A 45 10.16 7.56 10.38
CA PRO A 45 9.63 7.70 11.72
C PRO A 45 8.19 7.13 11.78
N PRO A 46 7.67 6.82 12.97
CA PRO A 46 6.27 6.41 13.13
C PRO A 46 5.33 7.38 12.40
N CYS A 47 4.54 6.87 11.48
CA CYS A 47 3.65 7.65 10.63
C CYS A 47 2.37 6.87 10.33
N LEU A 48 1.28 7.58 10.02
CA LEU A 48 0.02 6.97 9.65
C LEU A 48 0.10 6.48 8.21
N ILE A 49 -0.20 5.20 7.98
CA ILE A 49 -0.22 4.61 6.64
C ILE A 49 -1.68 4.39 6.24
N GLY A 50 -2.12 5.12 5.22
CA GLY A 50 -3.38 4.86 4.51
C GLY A 50 -3.13 3.85 3.38
N MET A 51 -3.82 2.71 3.42
CA MET A 51 -3.73 1.69 2.38
C MET A 51 -5.11 1.56 1.74
N GLU A 52 -5.23 1.90 0.46
CA GLU A 52 -6.44 1.62 -0.29
C GLU A 52 -6.39 0.17 -0.78
N ALA A 53 -7.35 -0.64 -0.33
CA ALA A 53 -7.59 -1.95 -0.88
C ALA A 53 -8.59 -1.82 -2.03
N CYS A 54 -8.13 -1.80 -3.28
CA CYS A 54 -9.01 -1.99 -4.43
C CYS A 54 -9.56 -3.44 -4.35
N GLY A 55 -10.82 -3.58 -3.97
CA GLY A 55 -11.52 -4.85 -3.79
C GLY A 55 -11.71 -5.62 -5.09
N ILE A 56 -10.65 -6.23 -5.62
CA ILE A 56 -10.76 -7.31 -6.59
C ILE A 56 -10.45 -8.61 -5.83
N ALA A 57 -11.44 -9.09 -5.08
CA ALA A 57 -11.41 -10.44 -4.55
C ALA A 57 -11.63 -11.41 -5.72
N SER A 58 -10.55 -11.89 -6.35
CA SER A 58 -10.63 -13.14 -7.11
C SER A 58 -10.25 -14.29 -6.18
N LEU A 59 -11.13 -14.61 -5.24
CA LEU A 59 -11.13 -15.93 -4.60
C LEU A 59 -11.78 -16.88 -5.61
N GLY A 60 -10.94 -17.44 -6.49
CA GLY A 60 -11.33 -18.57 -7.33
C GLY A 60 -11.58 -19.78 -6.45
N SER A 61 -12.81 -19.95 -5.99
CA SER A 61 -13.33 -21.23 -5.53
C SER A 61 -14.30 -21.74 -6.58
N ARG A 62 -13.80 -22.63 -7.45
CA ARG A 62 -14.64 -23.62 -8.11
C ARG A 62 -15.40 -24.35 -7.00
N ALA A 63 -16.70 -24.09 -6.89
CA ALA A 63 -17.58 -24.97 -6.14
C ALA A 63 -17.89 -26.16 -7.05
N ASP A 64 -17.00 -27.15 -7.02
CA ASP A 64 -17.31 -28.49 -7.49
C ASP A 64 -18.19 -29.15 -6.42
N GLY A 65 -19.41 -29.53 -6.82
CA GLY A 65 -20.21 -30.57 -6.18
C GLY A 65 -20.86 -30.29 -4.82
N ALA A 66 -22.17 -30.07 -4.82
CA ALA A 66 -23.09 -30.77 -3.92
C ALA A 66 -24.56 -30.54 -4.34
N ARG A 67 -25.12 -31.55 -5.01
CA ARG A 67 -26.54 -31.94 -4.94
C ARG A 67 -26.86 -32.27 -3.46
N PRO A 68 -28.07 -32.00 -2.96
CA PRO A 68 -29.27 -32.78 -3.29
C PRO A 68 -30.40 -31.96 -3.91
#